data_AF-A0A928VVV2-F1
#
_entry.id   AF-A0A928VVV2-F1
#
_cell.length_a   1.000
_cell.length_b   1.000
_cell.length_c   1.000
_cell.angle_alpha   90.00
_cell.angle_beta   90.00
_cell.angle_gamma   90.00
#
_symmetry.space_group_name_H-M   'P 1'
#
loop_
_entity.id
_entity.type
_entity.pdbx_description
1 polymer ?
#
loop_
_entity_poly.entity_id
_entity_poly.type
_entity_poly.pdbx_seq_one_letter_code
_entity_poly.pdbx_strand_id
1 'polypeptide(L)'
;MTISKEQAKPLLEDLIFTGEKSRDWVQDVWALSPTLAESAASLVDMLDLVMAMMSEAQIEELLRQLYRDNPDAIEDSKLRDDWHQWFEN
;
A
#
# COMPACT_ATOMS: atom_id res chain seq x y z
N MET A 1 -11.13 13.91 -8.62
CA MET A 1 -11.16 14.00 -7.14
C MET A 1 -9.78 13.65 -6.66
N THR A 2 -9.26 14.35 -5.65
CA THR A 2 -7.97 14.00 -5.05
C THR A 2 -8.20 12.97 -3.95
N ILE A 3 -7.46 11.87 -3.98
CA ILE A 3 -7.53 10.84 -2.95
C ILE A 3 -6.77 11.31 -1.71
N SER A 4 -7.39 11.19 -0.53
CA SER A 4 -6.71 11.54 0.72
C SER A 4 -5.67 10.49 1.11
N LYS A 5 -4.74 10.85 1.99
CA LYS A 5 -3.72 9.90 2.48
C LYS A 5 -4.33 8.70 3.19
N GLU A 6 -5.41 8.92 3.93
CA GLU A 6 -6.16 7.90 4.66
C GLU A 6 -6.86 6.92 3.71
N GLN A 7 -7.25 7.38 2.52
CA GLN A 7 -7.85 6.55 1.48
C GLN A 7 -6.80 5.83 0.64
N ALA A 8 -5.65 6.48 0.40
CA ALA A 8 -4.55 5.92 -0.39
C ALA A 8 -3.77 4.84 0.33
N LYS A 9 -3.57 4.99 1.66
CA LYS A 9 -2.74 4.04 2.44
C LYS A 9 -3.26 2.60 2.37
N PRO A 10 -4.56 2.31 2.53
CA PRO A 10 -5.09 0.95 2.38
C PRO A 10 -4.82 0.33 1.00
N LEU A 11 -4.94 1.11 -0.09
CA LEU A 11 -4.67 0.64 -1.45
C LEU A 11 -3.20 0.22 -1.63
N LEU A 12 -2.26 0.99 -1.08
CA LEU A 12 -0.84 0.66 -1.10
C LEU A 12 -0.51 -0.53 -0.20
N GLU A 13 -1.06 -0.57 1.01
CA GLU A 13 -0.83 -1.68 1.94
C GLU A 13 -1.35 -2.99 1.37
N ASP A 14 -2.52 -2.99 0.72
CA ASP A 14 -3.07 -4.19 0.09
C ASP A 14 -2.17 -4.73 -1.03
N LEU A 15 -1.61 -3.84 -1.87
CA LEU A 15 -0.65 -4.24 -2.91
C LEU A 15 0.68 -4.77 -2.36
N ILE A 16 1.23 -4.12 -1.32
CA ILE A 16 2.56 -4.47 -0.78
C ILE A 16 2.49 -5.72 0.10
N PHE A 17 1.43 -5.84 0.91
CA PHE A 17 1.29 -6.88 1.92
C PHE A 17 0.20 -7.90 1.55
N THR A 18 -0.19 -7.97 0.28
CA THR A 18 -1.12 -8.98 -0.26
C THR A 18 -2.46 -9.03 0.51
N GLY A 19 -2.99 -7.85 0.80
CA GLY A 19 -4.24 -7.66 1.54
C GLY A 19 -4.18 -7.98 3.03
N GLU A 20 -2.99 -7.93 3.61
CA GLU A 20 -2.80 -7.87 5.06
C GLU A 20 -2.47 -6.42 5.50
N LYS A 21 -2.79 -6.06 6.74
CA LYS A 21 -2.32 -4.78 7.29
C LYS A 21 -0.83 -4.85 7.55
N SER A 22 -0.12 -3.77 7.21
CA SER A 22 1.34 -3.66 7.35
C SER A 22 1.88 -4.11 8.71
N ARG A 23 1.20 -3.76 9.82
CA ARG A 23 1.60 -4.16 11.18
C ARG A 23 1.36 -5.62 11.51
N ASP A 24 0.29 -6.20 10.98
CA ASP A 24 -0.04 -7.61 11.19
C ASP A 24 0.99 -8.47 10.43
N TRP A 25 1.31 -8.08 9.20
CA TRP A 25 2.39 -8.68 8.41
C TRP A 25 3.75 -8.65 9.13
N VAL A 26 4.12 -7.53 9.77
CA VAL A 26 5.37 -7.45 10.56
C VAL A 26 5.38 -8.45 11.72
N GLN A 27 4.23 -8.67 12.38
CA GLN A 27 4.12 -9.66 13.47
C GLN A 27 4.29 -11.09 12.94
N ASP A 28 3.73 -11.37 11.77
CA ASP A 28 3.92 -12.66 11.11
C ASP A 28 5.40 -12.90 10.74
N VAL A 29 6.10 -11.86 10.26
CA VAL A 29 7.55 -11.93 10.04
C VAL A 29 8.30 -12.15 11.37
N TRP A 30 7.89 -11.51 12.46
CA TRP A 30 8.46 -11.75 13.80
C TRP A 30 8.33 -13.21 14.24
N ALA A 31 7.19 -13.85 13.95
CA ALA A 31 6.96 -15.25 14.27
C ALA A 31 7.85 -16.21 13.46
N LEU A 32 8.24 -15.82 12.24
CA LEU A 32 9.08 -16.63 11.36
C LEU A 32 10.58 -16.38 11.54
N SER A 33 10.99 -15.13 11.70
CA SER A 33 12.39 -14.73 11.81
C SER A 33 12.56 -13.37 12.49
N PRO A 34 12.96 -13.33 13.77
CA PRO A 34 13.23 -12.10 14.50
C PRO A 34 14.22 -11.15 13.81
N THR A 35 15.24 -11.69 13.13
CA THR A 35 16.25 -10.88 12.44
C THR A 35 15.71 -10.17 11.19
N LEU A 36 14.77 -10.79 10.48
CA LEU A 36 14.11 -10.16 9.33
C LEU A 36 13.04 -9.17 9.79
N ALA A 37 12.47 -9.38 10.97
CA ALA A 37 11.37 -8.60 11.48
C ALA A 37 11.74 -7.14 11.81
N GLU A 38 12.98 -6.89 12.23
CA GLU A 38 13.49 -5.52 12.38
C GLU A 38 13.52 -4.77 11.03
N SER A 39 13.93 -5.45 9.95
CA SER A 39 13.93 -4.86 8.61
C SER A 39 12.52 -4.66 8.07
N ALA A 40 11.60 -5.60 8.36
CA ALA A 40 10.18 -5.49 8.02
C ALA A 40 9.51 -4.30 8.71
N ALA A 41 9.75 -4.12 10.02
CA ALA A 41 9.26 -2.95 10.77
C ALA A 41 9.81 -1.65 10.18
N SER A 42 11.10 -1.61 9.86
CA SER A 42 11.74 -0.45 9.24
C SER A 42 11.12 -0.10 7.89
N LEU A 43 10.73 -1.10 7.08
CA LEU A 43 10.06 -0.88 5.80
C LEU A 43 8.70 -0.19 5.99
N VAL A 44 7.90 -0.65 6.97
CA VAL A 44 6.61 -0.05 7.29
C VAL A 44 6.77 1.39 7.79
N ASP A 45 7.75 1.64 8.67
CA ASP A 45 8.05 2.99 9.16
C ASP A 45 8.47 3.93 8.03
N MET A 46 9.27 3.45 7.07
CA MET A 46 9.67 4.22 5.89
C MET A 46 8.48 4.51 4.98
N LEU A 47 7.58 3.54 4.76
CA LEU A 47 6.35 3.75 3.99
C LEU A 47 5.50 4.86 4.62
N ASP A 48 5.32 4.82 5.94
CA ASP A 48 4.57 5.84 6.68
C ASP A 48 5.21 7.23 6.57
N LEU A 49 6.55 7.31 6.65
CA LEU A 49 7.28 8.57 6.50
C LEU A 49 7.14 9.13 5.07
N VAL A 50 7.28 8.29 4.05
CA VAL A 50 7.11 8.70 2.65
C VAL A 50 5.69 9.21 2.40
N MET A 51 4.68 8.48 2.87
CA MET A 51 3.27 8.89 2.78
C MET A 51 3.01 10.22 3.51
N ALA A 52 3.63 10.43 4.68
CA ALA A 52 3.51 11.69 5.42
C ALA A 52 4.14 12.87 4.66
N MET A 53 5.24 12.66 3.93
CA MET A 53 5.95 13.70 3.19
C MET A 53 5.34 14.04 1.82
N MET A 54 4.71 13.08 1.15
CA MET A 54 4.11 13.30 -0.17
C MET A 54 2.85 14.16 -0.08
N SER A 55 2.61 15.02 -1.08
CA SER A 55 1.32 15.69 -1.25
C SER A 55 0.27 14.71 -1.78
N GLU A 56 -1.02 14.97 -1.53
CA GLU A 56 -2.10 14.11 -2.03
C GLU A 56 -2.09 13.98 -3.56
N ALA A 57 -1.71 15.04 -4.30
CA ALA A 57 -1.56 15.00 -5.75
C ALA A 57 -0.43 14.06 -6.20
N GLN A 58 0.69 14.02 -5.47
CA GLN A 58 1.78 13.08 -5.77
C GLN A 58 1.39 11.64 -5.46
N ILE A 59 0.61 11.43 -4.40
CA ILE A 59 0.08 10.11 -4.04
C ILE A 59 -0.91 9.64 -5.10
N GLU A 60 -1.81 10.52 -5.55
CA GLU A 60 -2.75 10.20 -6.64
C GLU A 60 -2.01 9.81 -7.91
N GLU A 61 -0.98 10.57 -8.31
CA GLU A 61 -0.16 10.24 -9.47
C GLU A 61 0.54 8.88 -9.32
N LEU A 62 1.13 8.60 -8.16
CA LEU A 62 1.72 7.29 -7.86
C LEU A 62 0.69 6.15 -8.03
N LEU A 63 -0.49 6.31 -7.45
CA LEU A 63 -1.55 5.29 -7.53
C LEU A 63 -2.04 5.09 -8.98
N ARG A 64 -2.19 6.17 -9.75
CA ARG A 64 -2.54 6.07 -11.19
C ARG A 64 -1.49 5.30 -11.98
N GLN A 65 -0.21 5.53 -11.68
CA GLN A 65 0.88 4.76 -12.30
C GLN A 65 0.80 3.28 -11.91
N LEU A 66 0.63 2.98 -10.62
CA LEU A 66 0.51 1.60 -10.14
C LEU A 66 -0.69 0.86 -10.75
N TYR A 67 -1.85 1.51 -10.82
CA TYR A 67 -3.07 0.96 -11.42
C TYR A 67 -2.86 0.56 -12.89
N ARG A 68 -2.18 1.42 -13.66
CA ARG A 68 -1.88 1.17 -15.07
C ARG A 68 -0.80 0.10 -15.25
N ASP A 69 0.23 0.13 -14.42
CA ASP A 69 1.45 -0.64 -14.66
C ASP A 69 1.39 -2.04 -14.00
N ASN A 70 0.43 -2.30 -13.11
CA ASN A 70 0.28 -3.58 -12.39
C ASN A 70 -1.14 -4.17 -12.45
N PRO A 71 -1.76 -4.31 -13.65
CA PRO A 71 -3.16 -4.74 -13.76
C PRO A 71 -3.45 -6.07 -13.07
N ASP A 72 -2.57 -7.06 -13.20
CA ASP A 72 -2.76 -8.38 -12.56
C ASP A 72 -2.77 -8.26 -11.02
N ALA A 73 -1.89 -7.44 -10.45
CA ALA A 73 -1.84 -7.23 -9.00
C ALA A 73 -3.08 -6.48 -8.47
N ILE A 74 -3.67 -5.60 -9.30
CA ILE A 74 -4.91 -4.91 -8.99
C ILE A 74 -6.10 -5.88 -9.04
N GLU A 75 -6.14 -6.79 -10.01
CA GLU A 75 -7.19 -7.81 -10.11
C GLU A 75 -7.14 -8.80 -8.93
N ASP A 76 -5.94 -9.14 -8.45
CA ASP A 76 -5.73 -10.03 -7.30
C ASP A 76 -5.90 -9.30 -5.94
N SER A 77 -6.00 -7.97 -5.93
CA SER A 77 -6.16 -7.12 -4.75
C SER A 77 -7.47 -7.40 -4.02
N LYS A 78 -7.46 -7.39 -2.68
CA LYS A 78 -8.74 -7.45 -1.92
C LYS A 78 -9.54 -6.15 -2.05
N LEU A 79 -8.89 -5.08 -2.49
CA LEU A 79 -9.46 -3.75 -2.72
C LEU A 79 -9.65 -3.46 -4.22
N ARG A 80 -9.70 -4.49 -5.08
CA ARG A 80 -9.91 -4.34 -6.53
C ARG A 80 -11.06 -3.38 -6.88
N ASP A 81 -12.21 -3.54 -6.24
CA ASP A 81 -13.39 -2.72 -6.53
C ASP A 81 -13.14 -1.23 -6.18
N ASP A 82 -12.38 -0.95 -5.11
CA ASP A 82 -11.99 0.41 -4.74
C ASP A 82 -11.01 1.02 -5.75
N TRP A 83 -10.07 0.21 -6.27
CA TRP A 83 -9.15 0.63 -7.34
C TRP A 83 -9.91 1.05 -8.60
N HIS A 84 -10.84 0.24 -9.08
CA HIS A 84 -11.67 0.57 -10.24
C HIS A 84 -12.53 1.80 -9.99
N GLN A 85 -13.13 1.91 -8.79
CA GLN A 85 -13.93 3.09 -8.45
C GLN A 85 -13.12 4.39 -8.58
N TRP A 86 -11.84 4.38 -8.16
CA TRP A 86 -10.97 5.56 -8.20
C TRP A 86 -10.37 5.87 -9.58
N PHE A 87 -10.06 4.86 -10.39
CA PHE A 87 -9.18 5.03 -11.55
C PHE A 87 -9.73 4.52 -12.88
N GLU A 88 -10.87 3.84 -12.90
CA GLU A 88 -11.56 3.45 -14.14
C GLU A 88 -12.52 4.53 -14.66
N ASN A 89 -12.85 5.54 -13.82
CA ASN A 89 -13.75 6.65 -14.14
C ASN A 89 -13.02 7.93 -14.58
#